data_AF-A0A2G1WD20-F1
#
_entry.id   AF-A0A2G1WD20-F1
#
_cell.length_a   1.000
_cell.length_b   1.000
_cell.length_c   1.000
_cell.angle_alpha   90.00
_cell.angle_beta   90.00
_cell.angle_gamma   90.00
#
_symmetry.space_group_name_H-M   'P 1'
#
loop_
_entity.id
_entity.type
_entity.pdbx_description
1 polymer ?
#
loop_
_entity_poly.entity_id
_entity_poly.type
_entity_poly.pdbx_seq_one_letter_code
_entity_poly.pdbx_strand_id
1 'polypeptide(L)'
;MLELQSALRGEVGVRETNRAECGLTTLSFQSVDFPNRHAWIDTDLGGNISVDLEDWSTDETWDNAVACFVACNIESASTVTARWLQGEDLESCRNTNGVRESSRPDYGTK
;
A
#
# COMPACT_ATOMS: atom_id res chain seq x y z
N MET A 1 10.45 6.23 5.94
CA MET A 1 9.65 5.14 6.53
C MET A 1 9.01 5.46 7.87
N LEU A 2 9.74 5.88 8.92
CA LEU A 2 9.11 6.22 10.22
C LEU A 2 8.02 7.30 10.12
N GLU A 3 8.26 8.35 9.33
CA GLU A 3 7.27 9.41 9.11
C GLU A 3 6.01 8.91 8.40
N LEU A 4 6.16 8.03 7.40
CA LEU A 4 5.04 7.39 6.70
C LEU A 4 4.25 6.48 7.64
N GLN A 5 4.93 5.68 8.45
CA GLN A 5 4.32 4.83 9.47
C GLN A 5 3.53 5.68 10.47
N SER A 6 4.11 6.79 10.92
CA SER A 6 3.44 7.73 11.84
C SER A 6 2.19 8.36 11.21
N ALA A 7 2.26 8.76 9.93
CA ALA A 7 1.12 9.32 9.21
C ALA A 7 -0.05 8.31 9.16
N LEU A 8 0.22 7.08 8.76
CA LEU A 8 -0.82 6.04 8.59
C LEU A 8 -1.39 5.52 9.92
N ARG A 9 -0.60 5.50 11.00
CA ARG A 9 -1.12 5.18 12.34
C ARG A 9 -2.09 6.24 12.88
N GLY A 10 -2.04 7.46 12.34
CA GLY A 10 -2.95 8.55 12.68
C GLY A 10 -4.28 8.50 11.93
N GLU A 11 -4.37 7.70 10.86
CA GLU A 11 -5.57 7.59 10.02
C GLU A 11 -6.66 6.74 10.68
N VAL A 12 -7.90 7.21 10.60
CA VAL A 12 -9.06 6.47 11.11
C VAL A 12 -9.31 5.26 10.23
N GLY A 13 -9.58 4.11 10.86
CA GLY A 13 -9.89 2.86 10.15
C GLY A 13 -8.67 2.14 9.56
N VAL A 14 -7.44 2.59 9.85
CA VAL A 14 -6.19 1.99 9.38
C VAL A 14 -5.48 1.28 10.53
N ARG A 15 -5.07 0.04 10.32
CA ARG A 15 -4.31 -0.76 11.30
C ARG A 15 -3.03 -1.30 10.68
N GLU A 16 -1.90 -0.99 11.30
CA GLU A 16 -0.64 -1.65 10.96
C GLU A 16 -0.67 -3.12 11.38
N THR A 17 -0.18 -4.01 10.52
CA THR A 17 -0.11 -5.45 10.78
C THR A 17 1.34 -5.90 10.97
N ASN A 18 1.51 -7.03 11.64
CA ASN A 18 2.82 -7.68 11.82
C ASN A 18 3.20 -8.60 10.64
N ARG A 19 2.55 -8.46 9.48
CA ARG A 19 2.80 -9.32 8.31
C ARG A 19 4.06 -8.95 7.53
N ALA A 20 4.55 -7.72 7.65
CA ALA A 20 5.89 -7.41 7.16
C ALA A 20 6.90 -8.22 7.99
N GLU A 21 7.60 -9.16 7.36
CA GLU A 21 8.72 -9.85 7.99
C GLU A 21 9.75 -8.80 8.44
N CYS A 22 10.46 -9.07 9.54
CA CYS A 22 11.44 -8.17 10.16
C CYS A 22 12.48 -7.65 9.15
N GLY A 23 12.16 -6.54 8.49
CA GLY A 23 13.00 -5.74 7.61
C GLY A 23 12.53 -4.29 7.72
N LEU A 24 13.46 -3.36 7.94
CA LEU A 24 13.14 -1.95 8.25
C LEU A 24 12.52 -1.17 7.08
N THR A 25 12.38 -1.79 5.91
CA THR A 25 12.02 -1.12 4.65
C THR A 25 10.57 -1.31 4.25
N THR A 26 9.90 -2.35 4.75
CA THR A 26 8.53 -2.70 4.35
C THR A 26 7.53 -2.44 5.48
N LEU A 27 6.41 -1.78 5.17
CA LEU A 27 5.26 -1.60 6.05
C LEU A 27 4.05 -2.37 5.52
N SER A 28 3.16 -2.74 6.43
CA SER A 28 1.98 -3.54 6.14
C SER A 28 0.78 -2.99 6.87
N PHE A 29 -0.26 -2.55 6.15
CA PHE A 29 -1.46 -1.95 6.72
C PHE A 29 -2.72 -2.63 6.20
N GLN A 30 -3.73 -2.72 7.06
CA GLN A 30 -5.03 -3.30 6.73
C GLN A 30 -6.13 -2.37 7.19
N SER A 31 -7.24 -2.36 6.44
CA SER A 31 -8.44 -1.64 6.85
C SER A 31 -9.14 -2.34 8.00
N VAL A 32 -9.70 -1.56 8.91
CA VAL A 32 -10.61 -2.03 9.97
C VAL A 32 -12.02 -2.25 9.42
N ASP A 33 -12.48 -1.36 8.53
CA ASP A 33 -13.85 -1.34 8.02
C ASP A 33 -14.04 -2.19 6.74
N PHE A 34 -12.96 -2.40 5.99
CA PHE A 34 -12.91 -3.23 4.77
C PHE A 34 -11.85 -4.32 4.92
N PRO A 35 -12.07 -5.39 5.72
CA PRO A 35 -11.00 -6.33 6.10
C PRO A 35 -10.29 -7.03 4.95
N ASN A 36 -10.87 -7.06 3.75
CA ASN A 36 -10.23 -7.56 2.54
C ASN A 36 -9.20 -6.59 1.94
N ARG A 37 -9.18 -5.32 2.36
CA ARG A 37 -8.25 -4.33 1.83
C ARG A 37 -6.98 -4.24 2.64
N HIS A 38 -5.87 -4.44 1.95
CA HIS A 38 -4.53 -4.43 2.50
C HIS A 38 -3.62 -3.56 1.63
N ALA A 39 -2.58 -3.00 2.24
CA ALA A 39 -1.53 -2.28 1.54
C ALA A 39 -0.13 -2.69 2.05
N TRP A 40 0.76 -2.97 1.11
CA TRP A 40 2.20 -3.08 1.35
C TRP A 40 2.89 -1.81 0.89
N ILE A 41 3.86 -1.35 1.67
CA ILE A 41 4.64 -0.16 1.32
C ILE A 41 6.11 -0.46 1.47
N ASP A 42 6.88 -0.28 0.40
CA ASP A 42 8.32 -0.47 0.40
C ASP A 42 9.03 0.78 -0.13
N THR A 43 10.32 0.92 0.17
CA THR A 43 11.17 1.97 -0.39
C THR A 43 12.28 1.35 -1.21
N ASP A 44 12.35 1.70 -2.49
CA ASP A 44 13.44 1.23 -3.35
C ASP A 44 14.78 1.94 -3.02
N LEU A 45 15.87 1.42 -3.58
CA LEU A 45 17.21 2.02 -3.42
C LEU A 45 17.33 3.43 -4.03
N GLY A 46 16.38 3.85 -4.86
CA GLY A 46 16.26 5.19 -5.44
C GLY A 46 15.48 6.16 -4.56
N GLY A 47 14.95 5.72 -3.42
CA GLY A 47 14.13 6.52 -2.52
C GLY A 47 12.68 6.69 -2.98
N ASN A 48 12.24 5.99 -4.02
CA ASN A 48 10.84 5.97 -4.39
C ASN A 48 10.06 5.05 -3.44
N ILE A 49 8.82 5.41 -3.15
CA ILE A 49 7.95 4.63 -2.27
C ILE A 49 6.99 3.84 -3.15
N SER A 50 7.10 2.52 -3.15
CA SER A 50 6.15 1.64 -3.82
C SER A 50 5.02 1.28 -2.87
N VAL A 51 3.78 1.42 -3.32
CA VAL A 51 2.56 1.07 -2.57
C VAL A 51 1.80 0.04 -3.37
N ASP A 52 1.72 -1.18 -2.86
CA ASP A 52 0.91 -2.24 -3.44
C ASP A 52 -0.42 -2.31 -2.72
N LEU A 53 -1.50 -2.18 -3.48
CA LEU A 53 -2.87 -2.28 -3.00
C LEU A 53 -3.34 -3.70 -3.24
N GLU A 54 -3.75 -4.40 -2.19
CA GLU A 54 -4.25 -5.78 -2.28
C GLU A 54 -5.72 -5.88 -1.88
N ASP A 55 -6.45 -6.75 -2.60
CA ASP A 55 -7.82 -7.16 -2.27
C ASP A 55 -7.87 -8.66 -1.98
N TRP A 56 -8.03 -9.00 -0.70
CA TRP A 56 -8.04 -10.36 -0.17
C TRP A 56 -9.45 -10.95 -0.07
N SER A 57 -10.38 -10.51 -0.93
CA SER A 57 -11.70 -11.13 -1.01
C SER A 57 -11.65 -12.60 -1.44
N THR A 58 -10.52 -13.06 -2.00
CA THR A 58 -10.27 -14.45 -2.38
C THR A 58 -9.07 -15.03 -1.61
N ASP A 59 -9.34 -15.95 -0.68
CA ASP A 59 -8.38 -16.57 0.26
C ASP A 59 -7.29 -17.46 -0.41
N GLU A 60 -7.14 -17.46 -1.74
CA GLU A 60 -6.41 -18.50 -2.47
C GLU A 60 -5.02 -18.12 -2.99
N THR A 61 -4.58 -16.87 -2.90
CA THR A 61 -3.24 -16.46 -3.39
C THR A 61 -2.51 -15.52 -2.43
N TRP A 62 -1.17 -15.65 -2.39
CA TRP A 62 -0.27 -14.78 -1.63
C TRP A 62 -0.05 -13.42 -2.30
N ASP A 63 -0.24 -13.34 -3.62
CA ASP A 63 -0.19 -12.09 -4.39
C ASP A 63 -1.61 -11.73 -4.81
N ASN A 64 -2.20 -10.79 -4.09
CA ASN A 64 -3.53 -10.25 -4.37
C ASN A 64 -3.46 -8.78 -4.77
N ALA A 65 -2.29 -8.34 -5.25
CA ALA A 65 -2.11 -6.97 -5.68
C ALA A 65 -3.03 -6.65 -6.87
N VAL A 66 -3.95 -5.71 -6.64
CA VAL A 66 -4.86 -5.19 -7.66
C VAL A 66 -4.29 -3.95 -8.34
N ALA A 67 -3.33 -3.26 -7.70
CA ALA A 67 -2.57 -2.16 -8.26
C ALA A 67 -1.24 -1.95 -7.52
N CYS A 68 -0.25 -1.41 -8.23
CA CYS A 68 1.01 -0.95 -7.66
C CYS A 68 1.22 0.50 -8.05
N PHE A 69 1.48 1.36 -7.06
CA PHE A 69 1.79 2.77 -7.27
C PHE A 69 3.21 3.09 -6.84
N VAL A 70 3.86 3.97 -7.57
CA VAL A 70 5.10 4.62 -7.15
C VAL A 70 4.78 6.04 -6.76
N ALA A 71 4.92 6.36 -5.48
CA ALA A 71 4.74 7.69 -4.92
C ALA A 71 6.07 8.45 -4.88
N CYS A 72 6.05 9.73 -5.26
CA CYS A 72 7.25 10.57 -5.28
C CYS A 72 7.64 11.14 -3.90
N ASN A 73 6.76 11.02 -2.90
CA ASN A 73 6.98 11.47 -1.53
C ASN A 73 6.05 10.75 -0.54
N ILE A 74 6.28 10.99 0.75
CA ILE A 74 5.54 10.38 1.87
C ILE A 74 4.07 10.76 1.86
N GLU A 75 3.73 12.02 1.58
CA GLU A 75 2.34 12.51 1.56
C GLU A 75 1.50 11.79 0.50
N SER A 76 2.07 11.60 -0.69
CA SER A 76 1.41 10.90 -1.80
C SER A 76 1.21 9.43 -1.47
N ALA A 77 2.22 8.80 -0.85
CA ALA A 77 2.17 7.41 -0.40
C ALA A 77 1.14 7.20 0.71
N SER A 78 1.08 8.08 1.72
CA SER A 78 0.09 7.99 2.78
C SER A 78 -1.32 8.21 2.24
N THR A 79 -1.49 9.17 1.33
CA THR A 79 -2.81 9.50 0.75
C THR A 79 -3.37 8.34 -0.06
N VAL A 80 -2.60 7.76 -0.99
CA VAL A 80 -3.09 6.63 -1.81
C VAL A 80 -3.37 5.40 -0.95
N THR A 81 -2.54 5.16 0.08
CA THR A 81 -2.75 4.07 1.04
C THR A 81 -4.04 4.30 1.84
N ALA A 82 -4.23 5.49 2.42
CA ALA A 82 -5.40 5.80 3.23
C ALA A 82 -6.70 5.68 2.43
N ARG A 83 -6.75 6.24 1.21
CA ARG A 83 -7.90 6.12 0.30
C ARG A 83 -8.28 4.66 0.06
N TRP A 84 -7.29 3.83 -0.27
CA TRP A 84 -7.52 2.41 -0.48
C TRP A 84 -8.09 1.74 0.76
N LEU A 85 -7.46 1.93 1.92
CA LEU A 85 -7.89 1.30 3.18
C LEU A 85 -9.23 1.85 3.69
N GLN A 86 -9.63 3.07 3.29
CA GLN A 86 -10.92 3.68 3.62
C GLN A 86 -12.05 3.29 2.66
N GLY A 87 -11.79 2.41 1.69
CA GLY A 87 -12.83 1.87 0.82
C GLY A 87 -12.98 2.56 -0.54
N GLU A 88 -12.17 3.56 -0.86
CA GLU A 88 -12.23 4.25 -2.16
C GLU A 88 -11.83 3.33 -3.33
N ASP A 89 -12.39 3.54 -4.52
CA ASP A 89 -12.05 2.72 -5.68
C ASP A 89 -10.63 2.98 -6.22
N LEU A 90 -10.17 2.08 -7.10
CA LEU A 90 -8.85 2.16 -7.71
C LEU A 90 -8.67 3.40 -8.60
N GLU A 91 -9.75 3.91 -9.18
CA GLU A 91 -9.69 5.13 -9.99
C GLU A 91 -9.37 6.36 -9.12
N SER A 92 -10.00 6.45 -7.95
CA SER A 92 -9.72 7.48 -6.95
C SER A 92 -8.30 7.38 -6.41
N CYS A 93 -7.79 6.15 -6.21
CA CYS A 93 -6.40 5.91 -5.84
C CYS A 93 -5.44 6.37 -6.95
N ARG A 94 -5.72 6.02 -8.22
CA ARG A 94 -4.93 6.40 -9.40
C ARG A 94 -4.87 7.92 -9.61
N ASN A 95 -5.95 8.62 -9.27
CA ASN A 95 -6.04 10.08 -9.36
C ASN A 95 -5.40 10.81 -8.17
N THR A 96 -4.66 10.11 -7.29
CA THR A 96 -3.91 10.74 -6.21
C THR A 96 -2.75 11.56 -6.79
N ASN A 97 -2.58 12.79 -6.35
CA ASN A 97 -1.48 13.63 -6.81
C ASN A 97 -0.13 13.05 -6.35
N GLY A 98 0.87 13.04 -7.24
CA GLY A 98 2.21 12.56 -6.89
C GLY A 98 2.38 11.04 -6.87
N VAL A 99 1.40 10.27 -7.35
CA VAL A 99 1.56 8.83 -7.62
C VAL A 99 1.53 8.55 -9.12
N ARG A 100 2.21 7.49 -9.53
CA ARG A 100 2.09 6.90 -10.87
C ARG A 100 1.86 5.40 -10.72
N GLU A 101 0.95 4.85 -11.50
CA GLU A 101 0.76 3.40 -11.54
C GLU A 101 1.99 2.76 -12.18
N SER A 102 2.55 1.77 -11.49
CA SER A 102 3.64 0.97 -12.00
C SER A 102 3.07 -0.11 -12.90
N SER A 103 3.57 -0.20 -14.12
CA SER A 103 3.52 -1.45 -14.88
C SER A 103 4.49 -2.41 -14.19
N ARG A 104 4.06 -3.09 -13.12
CA ARG A 104 4.92 -4.05 -12.41
C ARG A 104 5.62 -4.94 -13.47
N PRO A 105 6.95 -5.03 -13.50
CA PRO A 105 7.56 -6.23 -14.06
C PRO A 105 7.12 -7.37 -13.14
N ASP A 106 6.61 -8.47 -13.69
CA ASP A 106 6.32 -9.70 -12.96
C ASP A 106 7.42 -9.92 -11.90
N TYR A 107 7.10 -9.78 -10.61
CA TYR A 107 7.89 -10.44 -9.59
C TYR A 107 7.63 -11.92 -9.82
N GLY A 108 8.55 -12.55 -10.55
CA GLY A 108 8.48 -13.88 -11.15
C GLY A 108 7.37 -14.79 -10.64
N THR A 109 6.60 -15.33 -11.59
CA THR A 109 5.93 -16.62 -11.42
C THR A 109 6.84 -17.61 -10.68
N LYS A 110 6.48 -17.88 -9.42
CA LYS A 110 6.81 -19.05 -8.57
C LYS A 110 8.27 -19.47 -8.42
#